data_AF-A0A947XWM4-F1
#
_entry.id   AF-A0A947XWM4-F1
#
_cell.length_a   1.000
_cell.length_b   1.000
_cell.length_c   1.000
_cell.angle_alpha   90.00
_cell.angle_beta   90.00
_cell.angle_gamma   90.00
#
_symmetry.space_group_name_H-M   'P 1'
#
loop_
_entity.id
_entity.type
_entity.pdbx_description
1 polymer ?
#
loop_
_entity_poly.entity_id
_entity_poly.type
_entity_poly.pdbx_seq_one_letter_code
_entity_poly.pdbx_strand_id
1 'polypeptide(L)'
;MGSRPHAPQSSSKEPVITIKEFAFSARTRNALRHDRDTELLRSELFSIEQLKRHAVTLAGQYRIDPRPGPDSLLPRLADNARVLLAAYDVVTAAAATQGQRIVPAEAWLLDNFYLIEQQITLARRHL
;
A
#
# COMPACT_ATOMS: atom_id res chain seq x y z
N MET A 1 -24.68 -7.49 56.84
CA MET A 1 -24.04 -6.47 55.97
C MET A 1 -22.55 -6.65 56.06
N GLY A 2 -21.87 -6.85 54.92
CA GLY A 2 -20.40 -6.94 54.86
C GLY A 2 -19.92 -8.05 53.93
N SER A 3 -19.99 -7.80 52.62
CA SER A 3 -19.60 -8.72 51.55
C SER A 3 -18.08 -8.97 51.51
N ARG A 4 -17.73 -10.16 51.03
CA ARG A 4 -16.38 -10.71 50.80
C ARG A 4 -15.80 -10.20 49.43
N PRO A 5 -14.59 -10.61 49.02
CA PRO A 5 -13.36 -9.81 48.86
C PRO A 5 -12.98 -9.55 47.37
N HIS A 6 -11.95 -8.72 47.10
CA HIS A 6 -11.20 -8.87 45.84
C HIS A 6 -9.79 -8.25 45.90
N ALA A 7 -8.78 -9.10 45.67
CA ALA A 7 -7.42 -8.68 45.34
C ALA A 7 -7.37 -8.13 43.90
N PRO A 8 -6.51 -7.15 43.58
CA PRO A 8 -6.20 -6.83 42.20
C PRO A 8 -5.26 -7.90 41.63
N GLN A 9 -5.76 -8.60 40.61
CA GLN A 9 -5.02 -9.57 39.81
C GLN A 9 -4.00 -8.86 38.92
N SER A 10 -2.86 -9.52 38.72
CA SER A 10 -1.82 -9.23 37.75
C SER A 10 -2.40 -9.02 36.36
N SER A 11 -2.39 -7.78 35.86
CA SER A 11 -2.74 -7.49 34.46
C SER A 11 -1.51 -7.70 33.60
N SER A 12 -1.56 -8.79 32.85
CA SER A 12 -0.65 -9.16 31.77
C SER A 12 -0.42 -7.95 30.85
N LYS A 13 0.85 -7.54 30.70
CA LYS A 13 1.23 -6.51 29.74
C LYS A 13 1.11 -7.10 28.33
N GLU A 14 -0.03 -6.90 27.68
CA GLU A 14 -0.16 -7.11 26.25
C GLU A 14 0.71 -6.06 25.51
N PRO A 15 1.54 -6.46 24.53
CA PRO A 15 2.29 -5.52 23.73
C PRO A 15 1.33 -4.86 22.73
N VAL A 16 0.74 -3.73 23.12
CA VAL A 16 0.04 -2.83 22.20
C VAL A 16 1.08 -2.25 21.25
N ILE A 17 1.18 -2.84 20.04
CA ILE A 17 2.03 -2.34 18.97
C ILE A 17 1.54 -0.93 18.63
N THR A 18 2.31 0.07 19.05
CA THR A 18 2.02 1.48 18.84
C THR A 18 2.41 1.86 17.41
N ILE A 19 1.41 1.89 16.51
CA ILE A 19 1.53 2.33 15.10
C ILE A 19 1.60 3.86 15.02
N LYS A 20 2.50 4.52 15.77
CA LYS A 20 2.57 5.99 15.79
C LYS A 20 3.86 6.60 15.23
N GLU A 21 4.88 5.82 14.87
CA GLU A 21 6.17 6.40 14.46
C GLU A 21 6.43 6.51 12.95
N PHE A 22 5.54 6.01 12.07
CA PHE A 22 5.84 6.03 10.63
C PHE A 22 5.55 7.34 9.88
N ALA A 23 5.12 8.42 10.54
CA ALA A 23 4.60 9.58 9.81
C ALA A 23 4.87 10.94 10.45
N PHE A 24 6.10 11.46 10.34
CA PHE A 24 6.30 12.90 10.58
C PHE A 24 7.10 13.71 9.54
N SER A 25 7.86 13.10 8.61
CA SER A 25 8.50 13.88 7.52
C SER A 25 7.89 13.74 6.12
N ALA A 26 6.96 12.81 5.91
CA ALA A 26 6.35 12.56 4.59
C ALA A 26 4.94 13.18 4.41
N ARG A 27 4.32 13.69 5.48
CA ARG A 27 2.87 13.92 5.56
C ARG A 27 2.35 15.00 4.60
N THR A 28 3.12 16.05 4.34
CA THR A 28 2.68 17.16 3.48
C THR A 28 2.75 16.86 1.98
N ARG A 29 3.65 15.98 1.51
CA ARG A 29 3.69 15.54 0.10
C ARG A 29 2.74 14.37 -0.20
N ASN A 30 2.41 13.56 0.80
CA ASN A 30 1.58 12.37 0.61
C ASN A 30 0.08 12.69 0.51
N ALA A 31 -0.40 13.71 1.24
CA ALA A 31 -1.82 14.10 1.19
C ALA A 31 -2.27 14.60 -0.20
N LEU A 32 -1.45 15.44 -0.86
CA LEU A 32 -1.71 15.92 -2.23
C LEU A 32 -1.62 14.79 -3.27
N ARG A 33 -0.80 13.77 -3.03
CA ARG A 33 -0.74 12.58 -3.89
C ARG A 33 -1.96 11.70 -3.70
N HIS A 34 -2.38 11.47 -2.46
CA HIS A 34 -3.53 10.62 -2.18
C HIS A 34 -4.84 11.16 -2.78
N ASP A 35 -5.04 12.48 -2.73
CA ASP A 35 -6.20 13.15 -3.34
C ASP A 35 -6.15 13.06 -4.88
N ARG A 36 -4.97 13.26 -5.47
CA ARG A 36 -4.76 13.07 -6.91
C ARG A 36 -4.94 11.61 -7.35
N ASP A 37 -4.49 10.66 -6.53
CA ASP A 37 -4.61 9.22 -6.80
C ASP A 37 -6.06 8.76 -6.68
N THR A 38 -6.83 9.31 -5.73
CA THR A 38 -8.28 9.05 -5.63
C THR A 38 -9.07 9.70 -6.77
N GLU A 39 -8.64 10.85 -7.27
CA GLU A 39 -9.20 11.48 -8.46
C GLU A 39 -8.89 10.66 -9.73
N LEU A 40 -7.67 10.11 -9.86
CA LEU A 40 -7.31 9.20 -10.95
C LEU A 40 -8.17 7.93 -10.96
N LEU A 41 -8.50 7.39 -9.78
CA LEU A 41 -9.41 6.24 -9.65
C LEU A 41 -10.86 6.54 -10.08
N ARG A 42 -11.25 7.83 -10.16
CA ARG A 42 -12.58 8.28 -10.61
C ARG A 42 -12.61 8.78 -12.06
N SER A 43 -11.47 8.80 -12.73
CA SER A 43 -11.39 9.25 -14.12
C SER A 43 -12.09 8.27 -15.07
N GLU A 44 -12.72 8.81 -16.12
CA GLU A 44 -13.36 7.98 -17.15
C GLU A 44 -12.35 7.04 -17.81
N LEU A 45 -12.74 5.77 -17.95
CA LEU A 45 -11.89 4.78 -18.61
C LEU A 45 -11.94 4.99 -20.13
N PHE A 46 -10.80 5.28 -20.73
CA PHE A 46 -10.70 5.40 -22.18
C PHE A 46 -10.95 4.06 -22.88
N SER A 47 -11.77 4.09 -23.93
CA SER A 47 -11.74 3.05 -24.98
C SER A 47 -10.35 2.99 -25.61
N ILE A 48 -9.99 1.85 -26.21
CA ILE A 48 -8.69 1.64 -26.86
C ILE A 48 -8.36 2.77 -27.85
N GLU A 49 -9.33 3.24 -28.62
CA GLU A 49 -9.12 4.30 -29.61
C GLU A 49 -8.95 5.69 -28.97
N GLN A 50 -9.60 5.94 -27.83
CA GLN A 50 -9.38 7.16 -27.05
C GLN A 50 -8.00 7.13 -26.39
N LEU A 51 -7.59 5.98 -25.85
CA LEU A 51 -6.28 5.79 -25.25
C LEU A 51 -5.16 6.03 -26.26
N LYS A 52 -5.28 5.52 -27.48
CA LYS A 52 -4.30 5.75 -28.56
C LYS A 52 -4.15 7.24 -28.87
N ARG A 53 -5.27 7.95 -29.11
CA ARG A 53 -5.25 9.39 -29.41
C ARG A 53 -4.71 10.20 -28.24
N HIS A 54 -5.08 9.83 -27.02
CA HIS A 54 -4.58 10.47 -25.81
C HIS A 54 -3.07 10.24 -25.64
N ALA A 55 -2.58 9.02 -25.87
CA ALA A 55 -1.16 8.68 -25.78
C ALA A 55 -0.30 9.50 -26.76
N VAL A 56 -0.75 9.68 -28.00
CA VAL A 56 -0.05 10.53 -28.99
C VAL A 56 0.01 11.99 -28.53
N THR A 57 -1.12 12.51 -28.04
CA THR A 57 -1.21 13.88 -27.53
C THR A 57 -0.28 14.08 -26.33
N LEU A 58 -0.30 13.14 -25.39
CA LEU A 58 0.53 13.14 -24.18
C LEU A 58 2.02 13.06 -24.54
N ALA A 59 2.41 12.20 -25.48
CA ALA A 59 3.79 12.08 -25.93
C ALA A 59 4.33 13.39 -26.54
N GLY A 60 3.47 14.19 -27.19
CA GLY A 60 3.85 15.51 -27.71
C GLY A 60 4.02 16.58 -26.64
N GLN A 61 3.39 16.43 -25.47
CA GLN A 61 3.40 17.43 -24.39
C GLN A 61 4.61 17.33 -23.47
N TYR A 62 5.18 16.14 -23.28
CA TYR A 62 6.27 15.92 -22.33
C TYR A 62 7.59 15.68 -23.05
N ARG A 63 8.56 16.59 -22.86
CA ARG A 63 9.96 16.37 -23.28
C ARG A 63 10.66 15.45 -22.30
N ILE A 64 11.26 14.40 -22.82
CA ILE A 64 12.14 13.50 -22.05
C ILE A 64 13.43 14.26 -21.73
N ASP A 65 13.86 14.23 -20.46
CA ASP A 65 15.20 14.69 -20.09
C ASP A 65 16.22 13.64 -20.56
N PRO A 66 17.15 13.99 -21.46
CA PRO A 66 18.15 13.04 -21.95
C PRO A 66 19.24 12.73 -20.92
N ARG A 67 19.29 13.46 -19.79
CA ARG A 67 20.27 13.21 -18.73
C ARG A 67 19.80 12.09 -17.82
N PRO A 68 20.66 11.12 -17.48
CA PRO A 68 20.35 10.16 -16.44
C PRO A 68 20.18 10.91 -15.10
N GLY A 69 18.97 10.89 -14.55
CA GLY A 69 18.72 11.28 -13.17
C GLY A 69 19.13 10.16 -12.21
N PRO A 70 19.32 10.46 -10.91
CA PRO A 70 19.51 9.41 -9.91
C PRO A 70 18.32 8.45 -9.90
N ASP A 71 18.60 7.15 -9.85
CA ASP A 71 17.54 6.15 -9.75
C ASP A 71 16.77 6.33 -8.45
N SER A 72 15.51 6.75 -8.59
CA SER A 72 14.57 6.94 -7.49
C SER A 72 13.45 5.90 -7.51
N LEU A 73 13.45 5.01 -8.50
CA LEU A 73 12.40 4.01 -8.70
C LEU A 73 12.73 2.72 -7.97
N LEU A 74 13.93 2.17 -8.10
CA LEU A 74 14.28 0.93 -7.39
C LEU A 74 14.25 1.08 -5.86
N PRO A 75 14.76 2.18 -5.26
CA PRO A 75 14.66 2.38 -3.81
C PRO A 75 13.19 2.44 -3.35
N ARG A 76 12.34 3.18 -4.06
CA ARG A 76 10.91 3.26 -3.74
C ARG A 76 10.18 1.94 -3.96
N LEU A 77 10.57 1.16 -4.97
CA LEU A 77 10.04 -0.17 -5.21
C LEU A 77 10.41 -1.12 -4.06
N ALA A 78 11.62 -1.03 -3.52
CA ALA A 78 12.03 -1.79 -2.35
C ALA A 78 11.21 -1.43 -1.10
N ASP A 79 10.98 -0.13 -0.86
CA ASP A 79 10.12 0.33 0.23
C ASP A 79 8.68 -0.17 0.08
N ASN A 80 8.11 -0.05 -1.13
CA ASN A 80 6.77 -0.55 -1.43
C ASN A 80 6.66 -2.05 -1.23
N ALA A 81 7.64 -2.83 -1.71
CA ALA A 81 7.66 -4.29 -1.56
C ALA A 81 7.63 -4.70 -0.08
N ARG A 82 8.40 -4.01 0.77
CA ARG A 82 8.40 -4.25 2.22
C ARG A 82 7.03 -3.99 2.85
N VAL A 83 6.37 -2.89 2.45
CA VAL A 83 5.03 -2.55 2.97
C VAL A 83 3.97 -3.55 2.50
N LEU A 84 4.01 -3.95 1.23
CA LEU A 84 3.07 -4.91 0.65
C LEU A 84 3.20 -6.29 1.30
N LEU A 85 4.42 -6.77 1.56
CA LEU A 85 4.66 -8.02 2.25
C LEU A 85 4.12 -7.97 3.69
N ALA A 86 4.44 -6.91 4.44
CA ALA A 86 3.93 -6.75 5.80
C ALA A 86 2.39 -6.69 5.85
N ALA A 87 1.75 -6.05 4.86
CA ALA A 87 0.30 -6.03 4.75
C ALA A 87 -0.25 -7.44 4.43
N TYR A 88 0.37 -8.16 3.51
CA TYR A 88 0.00 -9.53 3.17
C TYR A 88 0.10 -10.48 4.37
N ASP A 89 1.15 -10.39 5.17
CA ASP A 89 1.33 -11.20 6.39
C ASP A 89 0.22 -10.94 7.41
N VAL A 90 -0.11 -9.67 7.65
CA VAL A 90 -1.19 -9.26 8.58
C VAL A 90 -2.54 -9.80 8.09
N VAL A 91 -2.84 -9.64 6.81
CA VAL A 91 -4.10 -10.11 6.22
C VAL A 91 -4.18 -11.63 6.24
N THR A 92 -3.08 -12.33 5.98
CA THR A 92 -3.02 -13.79 6.03
C THR A 92 -3.27 -14.31 7.44
N ALA A 93 -2.66 -13.68 8.45
CA ALA A 93 -2.91 -14.01 9.85
C ALA A 93 -4.36 -13.74 10.27
N ALA A 94 -4.94 -12.63 9.81
CA ALA A 94 -6.35 -12.31 10.04
C ALA A 94 -7.28 -13.35 9.39
N ALA A 95 -6.99 -13.78 8.16
CA ALA A 95 -7.77 -14.80 7.44
C ALA A 95 -7.71 -16.18 8.09
N ALA A 96 -6.62 -16.51 8.78
CA ALA A 96 -6.49 -17.75 9.54
C ALA A 96 -7.26 -17.75 10.87
N THR A 97 -7.73 -16.60 11.34
CA THR A 97 -8.40 -16.46 12.64
C THR A 97 -9.92 -16.63 12.47
N GLN A 98 -10.50 -17.61 13.18
CA GLN A 98 -11.94 -17.85 13.15
C GLN A 98 -12.74 -16.63 13.65
N GLY A 99 -13.77 -16.25 12.90
CA GLY A 99 -14.66 -15.13 13.25
C GLY A 99 -14.17 -13.76 12.79
N GLN A 100 -12.94 -13.66 12.25
CA GLN A 100 -12.43 -12.42 11.70
C GLN A 100 -13.05 -12.15 10.32
N ARG A 101 -13.59 -10.95 10.13
CA ARG A 101 -14.18 -10.56 8.85
C ARG A 101 -13.09 -10.00 7.93
N ILE A 102 -12.90 -10.65 6.80
CA ILE A 102 -12.06 -10.15 5.71
C ILE A 102 -12.83 -9.09 4.93
N VAL A 103 -12.24 -7.90 4.77
CA VAL A 103 -12.82 -6.83 3.94
C VAL A 103 -12.43 -6.98 2.47
N PRO A 104 -13.17 -6.38 1.51
CA PRO A 104 -12.92 -6.61 0.07
C PRO A 104 -11.49 -6.34 -0.40
N ALA A 105 -10.83 -5.32 0.14
CA ALA A 105 -9.45 -4.99 -0.22
C ALA A 105 -8.43 -6.04 0.27
N GLU A 106 -8.69 -6.65 1.42
CA GLU A 106 -7.86 -7.72 1.99
C GLU A 106 -7.97 -8.99 1.16
N ALA A 107 -9.19 -9.38 0.80
CA ALA A 107 -9.44 -10.51 -0.10
C ALA A 107 -8.74 -10.33 -1.44
N TRP A 108 -8.86 -9.13 -2.05
CA TRP A 108 -8.18 -8.82 -3.30
C TRP A 108 -6.65 -8.94 -3.17
N LEU A 109 -6.07 -8.45 -2.07
CA LEU A 109 -4.63 -8.56 -1.84
C LEU A 109 -4.18 -10.02 -1.76
N LEU A 110 -4.92 -10.87 -1.03
CA LEU A 110 -4.61 -12.29 -0.92
C LEU A 110 -4.64 -12.98 -2.28
N ASP A 111 -5.66 -12.70 -3.09
CA ASP A 111 -5.84 -13.30 -4.40
C ASP A 111 -4.77 -12.87 -5.41
N ASN A 112 -4.23 -11.65 -5.27
CA ASN A 112 -3.36 -11.03 -6.28
C ASN A 112 -1.88 -10.93 -5.88
N PHE A 113 -1.51 -11.28 -4.66
CA PHE A 113 -0.16 -11.05 -4.16
C PHE A 113 0.94 -11.69 -5.04
N TYR A 114 0.68 -12.88 -5.58
CA TYR A 114 1.62 -13.57 -6.47
C TYR A 114 1.95 -12.76 -7.74
N LEU A 115 0.97 -12.04 -8.32
CA LEU A 115 1.18 -11.17 -9.49
C LEU A 115 2.05 -9.97 -9.10
N ILE A 116 1.80 -9.40 -7.93
CA ILE A 116 2.56 -8.25 -7.42
C ILE A 116 4.03 -8.65 -7.24
N GLU A 117 4.32 -9.82 -6.65
CA GLU A 117 5.67 -10.35 -6.50
C GLU A 117 6.38 -10.54 -7.85
N GLN A 118 5.64 -11.07 -8.84
CA GLN A 118 6.15 -11.22 -10.20
C GLN A 118 6.50 -9.86 -10.83
N GLN A 119 5.64 -8.85 -10.70
CA GLN A 119 5.90 -7.52 -11.24
C GLN A 119 7.07 -6.81 -10.55
N ILE A 120 7.21 -6.97 -9.22
CA ILE A 120 8.37 -6.44 -8.48
C ILE A 120 9.67 -7.09 -9.00
N THR A 121 9.66 -8.40 -9.20
CA THR A 121 10.82 -9.14 -9.72
C THR A 121 11.18 -8.71 -11.13
N LEU A 122 10.18 -8.56 -12.01
CA LEU A 122 10.36 -8.10 -13.38
C LEU A 122 10.95 -6.69 -13.42
N ALA A 123 10.40 -5.76 -12.63
CA ALA A 123 10.89 -4.39 -12.56
C ALA A 123 12.34 -4.31 -12.08
N ARG A 124 12.73 -5.08 -11.05
CA ARG A 124 14.12 -5.15 -10.56
C ARG A 124 15.12 -5.66 -11.59
N ARG A 125 14.66 -6.44 -12.57
CA ARG A 125 15.51 -7.01 -13.62
C ARG A 125 15.72 -6.05 -14.79
N HIS A 126 14.75 -5.17 -15.03
CA HIS A 126 14.66 -4.38 -16.27
C HIS A 126 14.76 -2.87 -16.07
N LEU A 127 14.85 -2.39 -14.83
CA LEU A 127 15.15 -1.02 -14.44
C LEU A 127 16.54 -0.98 -13.80
#